data_AF-A0A8T1VCI4-F1
#
_entry.id   AF-A0A8T1VCI4-F1
#
_cell.length_a   1.000
_cell.length_b   1.000
_cell.length_c   1.000
_cell.angle_alpha   90.00
_cell.angle_beta   90.00
_cell.angle_gamma   90.00
#
_symmetry.space_group_name_H-M   'P 1'
#
loop_
_entity.id
_entity.type
_entity.pdbx_description
1 polymer ?
#
loop_
_entity_poly.entity_id
_entity_poly.type
_entity_poly.pdbx_seq_one_letter_code
_entity_poly.pdbx_strand_id
1 'polypeptide(L)'
;MEEIVRELPADHYIVHAAQHAVEHCFTLVVQGPSAPVMIYDDFNDSENPPCRLEPLLKLEWLMVVYALYCVAIESGCHKHSHKAKKKPNKKRKIVAISESL
;
A
#
# COMPACT_ATOMS: atom_id res chain seq x y z
N MET A 1 -21.28 -5.12 -10.80
CA MET A 1 -20.25 -5.11 -9.73
C MET A 1 -20.02 -3.71 -9.17
N GLU A 2 -19.73 -2.71 -10.02
CA GLU A 2 -19.42 -1.34 -9.56
C GLU A 2 -20.45 -0.70 -8.61
N GLU A 3 -21.75 -0.89 -8.86
CA GLU A 3 -22.80 -0.27 -8.04
C GLU A 3 -22.73 -0.72 -6.58
N ILE A 4 -22.62 -2.04 -6.35
CA ILE A 4 -22.45 -2.63 -5.01
C ILE A 4 -21.15 -2.13 -4.35
N VAL A 5 -20.09 -1.98 -5.15
CA VAL A 5 -18.78 -1.52 -4.63
C VAL A 5 -18.82 -0.06 -4.18
N ARG A 6 -19.58 0.80 -4.85
CA ARG A 6 -19.67 2.23 -4.49
C ARG A 6 -20.35 2.48 -3.15
N GLU A 7 -21.14 1.52 -2.68
CA GLU A 7 -21.78 1.57 -1.36
C GLU A 7 -20.84 1.12 -0.22
N LEU A 8 -19.70 0.51 -0.55
CA LEU A 8 -18.73 0.09 0.46
C LEU A 8 -18.04 1.30 1.10
N PRO A 9 -17.69 1.20 2.40
CA PRO A 9 -16.79 2.15 3.04
C PRO A 9 -15.48 2.27 2.27
N ALA A 10 -14.89 3.47 2.28
CA ALA A 10 -13.61 3.70 1.66
C ALA A 10 -12.52 2.89 2.39
N ASP A 11 -12.04 1.83 1.76
CA ASP A 11 -10.96 0.98 2.23
C ASP A 11 -10.46 0.04 1.11
N HIS A 12 -9.55 -0.87 1.46
CA HIS A 12 -9.05 -1.95 0.62
C HIS A 12 -9.80 -3.24 0.93
N TYR A 13 -10.15 -3.98 -0.11
CA TYR A 13 -10.84 -5.25 0.02
C TYR A 13 -10.16 -6.32 -0.82
N ILE A 14 -10.08 -7.54 -0.30
CA ILE A 14 -9.77 -8.73 -1.12
C ILE A 14 -11.10 -9.23 -1.67
N VAL A 15 -11.21 -9.29 -2.99
CA VAL A 15 -12.39 -9.78 -3.69
C VAL A 15 -12.09 -11.18 -4.20
N HIS A 16 -12.97 -12.13 -3.89
CA HIS A 16 -12.99 -13.45 -4.51
C HIS A 16 -14.20 -13.52 -5.44
N ALA A 17 -13.93 -13.72 -6.73
CA ALA A 17 -14.92 -13.77 -7.79
C ALA A 17 -14.66 -14.94 -8.73
N ALA A 18 -15.66 -15.37 -9.50
CA ALA A 18 -15.44 -16.30 -10.60
C ALA A 18 -16.42 -16.12 -11.75
N GLN A 19 -16.06 -16.69 -12.89
CA GLN A 19 -16.95 -16.85 -14.03
C GLN A 19 -16.61 -18.14 -14.78
N HIS A 20 -17.62 -18.92 -15.20
CA HIS A 20 -17.44 -20.13 -16.03
C HIS A 20 -16.31 -21.07 -15.54
N ALA A 21 -16.25 -21.32 -14.23
CA ALA A 21 -15.23 -22.13 -13.52
C ALA A 21 -13.82 -21.52 -13.39
N VAL A 22 -13.62 -20.26 -13.77
CA VAL A 22 -12.37 -19.52 -13.52
C VAL A 22 -12.52 -18.65 -12.29
N GLU A 23 -11.87 -19.03 -11.19
CA GLU A 23 -11.74 -18.23 -9.97
C GLU A 23 -10.67 -17.15 -10.15
N HIS A 24 -10.92 -15.97 -9.60
CA HIS A 24 -10.00 -14.85 -9.61
C HIS A 24 -10.06 -14.08 -8.29
N CYS A 25 -8.90 -13.69 -7.79
CA CYS A 25 -8.76 -12.90 -6.58
C CYS A 25 -7.94 -11.65 -6.87
N PHE A 26 -8.47 -10.50 -6.50
CA PHE A 26 -7.82 -9.20 -6.71
C PHE A 26 -8.09 -8.28 -5.52
N THR A 27 -7.28 -7.22 -5.41
CA THR A 27 -7.51 -6.18 -4.39
C THR A 27 -8.34 -5.06 -4.99
N LEU A 28 -9.42 -4.70 -4.33
CA LEU A 28 -10.30 -3.60 -4.65
C LEU A 28 -9.97 -2.40 -3.76
N VAL A 29 -9.91 -1.22 -4.35
CA VAL A 29 -9.62 0.04 -3.65
C VAL A 29 -10.83 0.95 -3.80
N VAL A 30 -11.51 1.20 -2.67
CA VAL A 30 -12.66 2.10 -2.59
C VAL A 30 -12.21 3.40 -1.95
N GLN A 31 -12.34 4.50 -2.68
CA GLN A 31 -11.90 5.84 -2.20
C GLN A 31 -13.09 6.74 -1.80
N GLY A 32 -14.31 6.30 -2.05
CA GLY A 32 -15.55 7.03 -1.76
C GLY A 32 -16.54 6.96 -2.93
N PRO A 33 -17.79 7.42 -2.72
CA PRO A 33 -18.92 7.18 -3.63
C PRO A 33 -18.79 7.85 -5.01
N SER A 34 -18.04 8.94 -5.10
CA SER A 34 -17.82 9.69 -6.35
C SER A 34 -16.47 9.39 -7.02
N ALA A 35 -15.63 8.59 -6.37
CA ALA A 35 -14.31 8.23 -6.90
C ALA A 35 -14.44 7.01 -7.84
N PRO A 36 -13.56 6.90 -8.84
CA PRO A 36 -13.48 5.67 -9.62
C PRO A 36 -13.09 4.50 -8.71
N VAL A 37 -13.68 3.34 -8.99
CA VAL A 37 -13.33 2.10 -8.31
C VAL A 37 -12.07 1.54 -8.97
N MET A 38 -11.03 1.38 -8.18
CA MET A 38 -9.72 0.94 -8.66
C MET A 38 -9.37 -0.44 -8.11
N ILE A 39 -8.46 -1.14 -8.76
CA ILE A 39 -8.00 -2.48 -8.39
C ILE A 39 -6.47 -2.58 -8.45
N TYR A 40 -5.91 -3.45 -7.63
CA TYR A 40 -4.62 -4.08 -7.88
C TYR A 40 -4.84 -5.51 -8.32
N ASP A 41 -4.27 -5.86 -9.46
CA ASP A 41 -4.35 -7.18 -10.06
C ASP A 41 -3.04 -7.49 -10.81
N ASP A 42 -2.99 -8.65 -11.48
CA ASP A 42 -1.91 -9.06 -12.39
C ASP A 42 -0.52 -8.93 -11.75
N PHE A 43 -0.33 -9.56 -10.58
CA PHE A 43 0.95 -9.56 -9.90
C PHE A 43 2.08 -10.03 -10.82
N ASN A 44 3.11 -9.20 -10.94
CA ASN A 44 4.30 -9.46 -11.72
C ASN A 44 5.55 -9.10 -10.90
N ASP A 45 6.30 -10.11 -10.48
CA ASP A 45 7.52 -9.97 -9.67
C ASP A 45 8.68 -9.28 -10.39
N SER A 46 8.62 -9.18 -11.72
CA SER A 46 9.60 -8.45 -12.52
C SER A 46 9.34 -6.93 -12.57
N GLU A 47 8.17 -6.46 -12.12
CA GLU A 47 7.82 -5.04 -12.07
C GLU A 47 8.02 -4.41 -10.68
N ASN A 48 8.19 -3.09 -10.64
CA ASN A 48 8.25 -2.31 -9.40
C ASN A 48 7.42 -1.02 -9.55
N PRO A 49 6.24 -0.92 -8.91
CA PRO A 49 5.63 -1.90 -8.01
C PRO A 49 5.16 -3.18 -8.74
N PRO A 50 5.05 -4.32 -8.05
CA PRO A 50 4.70 -5.60 -8.67
C PRO A 50 3.23 -5.71 -9.10
N CYS A 51 2.38 -4.78 -8.66
CA CYS A 51 1.02 -4.62 -9.14
C CYS A 51 0.80 -3.17 -9.51
N ARG A 52 0.09 -2.93 -10.62
CA ARG A 52 -0.33 -1.59 -11.03
C ARG A 52 -1.76 -1.33 -10.58
N LEU A 53 -2.06 -0.07 -10.29
CA LEU A 53 -3.41 0.35 -9.99
C LEU A 53 -4.17 0.57 -11.30
N GLU A 54 -5.28 -0.12 -11.48
CA GLU A 54 -6.06 -0.11 -12.72
C GLU A 54 -7.56 0.08 -12.44
N PRO A 55 -8.36 0.52 -13.43
CA PRO A 55 -9.81 0.60 -13.27
C PRO A 55 -10.43 -0.80 -13.14
N LEU A 56 -11.48 -0.94 -12.30
CA LEU A 56 -12.24 -2.20 -12.18
C LEU A 56 -12.80 -2.69 -13.52
N LEU A 57 -13.02 -1.79 -14.47
CA LEU A 57 -13.44 -2.07 -15.85
C LEU A 57 -12.55 -3.12 -16.56
N LYS A 58 -11.27 -3.24 -16.18
CA LYS A 58 -10.38 -4.30 -16.73
C LYS A 58 -10.89 -5.72 -16.42
N LEU A 59 -11.68 -5.87 -15.37
CA LEU A 59 -12.27 -7.13 -14.91
C LEU A 59 -13.77 -7.23 -15.20
N GLU A 60 -14.28 -6.55 -16.23
CA GLU A 60 -15.67 -6.63 -16.70
C GLU A 60 -16.18 -8.07 -16.91
N TRP A 61 -15.28 -9.01 -17.21
CA TRP A 61 -15.62 -10.42 -17.40
C TRP A 61 -16.12 -11.09 -16.11
N LEU A 62 -15.77 -10.60 -14.92
CA LEU A 62 -16.20 -11.17 -13.64
C LEU A 62 -17.64 -10.76 -13.32
N MET A 63 -18.57 -11.72 -13.39
CA MET A 63 -19.99 -11.48 -13.12
C MET A 63 -20.43 -11.83 -11.69
N VAL A 64 -19.71 -12.73 -11.00
CA VAL A 64 -20.09 -13.23 -9.68
C VAL A 64 -18.99 -12.96 -8.66
N VAL A 65 -19.31 -12.22 -7.61
CA VAL A 65 -18.49 -12.05 -6.41
C VAL A 65 -18.98 -13.02 -5.36
N TYR A 66 -18.13 -13.91 -4.87
CA TYR A 66 -18.46 -14.86 -3.81
C TYR A 66 -18.19 -14.28 -2.42
N ALA A 67 -17.09 -13.56 -2.29
CA ALA A 67 -16.69 -13.00 -1.03
C ALA A 67 -15.93 -11.69 -1.21
N LEU A 68 -16.07 -10.82 -0.22
CA LEU A 68 -15.42 -9.53 -0.16
C LEU A 68 -14.96 -9.33 1.28
N TYR A 69 -13.64 -9.23 1.46
CA TYR A 69 -13.01 -9.15 2.78
C TYR A 69 -12.35 -7.79 2.93
N CYS A 70 -12.79 -7.00 3.92
CA CYS A 70 -12.12 -5.74 4.25
C CYS A 70 -10.72 -6.04 4.80
N VAL A 71 -9.70 -5.49 4.15
CA VAL A 71 -8.32 -5.55 4.63
C VAL A 71 -8.16 -4.38 5.58
N ALA A 72 -8.28 -4.63 6.88
CA ALA A 72 -7.89 -3.62 7.87
C ALA A 72 -6.39 -3.39 7.73
N ILE A 73 -6.00 -2.38 6.94
CA ILE A 73 -4.62 -1.90 6.95
C ILE A 73 -4.46 -1.22 8.31
N GLU A 74 -3.90 -1.94 9.29
CA GLU A 74 -3.49 -1.34 10.55
C GLU A 74 -2.69 -0.08 10.20
N SER A 75 -3.23 1.09 10.56
CA SER A 75 -2.69 2.41 10.22
C SER A 75 -1.38 2.72 10.98
N GLY A 76 -0.56 1.70 11.29
CA GLY A 76 0.54 1.74 12.24
C GLY A 76 1.92 1.38 11.72
N CYS A 77 2.09 0.79 10.53
CA CYS A 77 3.37 0.19 10.15
C CYS A 77 4.15 0.86 9.01
N HIS A 78 4.12 2.20 8.91
CA HIS A 78 5.15 2.95 8.16
C HIS A 78 5.60 4.21 8.90
N LYS A 79 6.14 4.07 10.11
CA LYS A 79 7.06 5.08 10.65
C LYS A 79 8.43 4.89 10.01
N HIS A 80 8.63 5.43 8.81
CA HIS A 80 9.98 5.75 8.34
C HIS A 80 10.54 6.86 9.24
N SER A 81 11.02 6.47 10.42
CA SER A 81 11.86 7.32 11.26
C SER A 81 13.20 7.49 10.56
N HIS A 82 13.27 8.42 9.60
CA HIS A 82 14.54 9.02 9.18
C HIS A 82 15.08 9.91 10.32
N LYS A 83 15.46 9.30 11.45
CA LYS A 83 16.36 9.96 12.39
C LYS A 83 17.74 9.94 11.77
N ALA A 84 18.09 11.03 11.09
CA ALA A 84 19.46 11.30 10.69
C ALA A 84 20.37 11.14 11.92
N LYS A 85 21.26 10.14 11.89
CA LYS A 85 22.30 9.97 12.91
C LYS A 85 23.22 11.20 12.82
N LYS A 86 23.05 12.17 13.73
CA LYS A 86 24.00 13.27 13.89
C LYS A 86 25.37 12.68 14.27
N LYS A 87 26.37 12.83 13.40
CA LYS A 87 27.76 12.47 13.71
C LYS A 87 28.27 13.37 14.85
N PRO A 88 28.88 12.84 15.91
CA PRO A 88 29.47 13.66 16.96
C PRO A 88 30.69 14.41 16.42
N ASN A 89 30.64 15.74 16.53
CA ASN A 89 31.69 16.66 16.11
C ASN A 89 32.85 16.60 17.12
N LYS A 90 33.95 15.92 16.79
CA LYS A 90 35.13 15.82 17.66
C LYS A 90 35.94 17.12 17.57
N LYS A 91 35.58 18.11 18.40
CA LYS A 91 36.38 19.33 18.57
C LYS A 91 37.74 18.96 19.17
N ARG A 92 38.81 19.16 18.39
CA ARG A 92 40.20 19.14 18.84
C ARG A 92 40.38 20.23 19.91
N LYS A 93 40.95 19.90 21.06
CA LYS A 93 41.62 20.88 21.93
C LYS A 93 43.08 20.51 22.02
N ILE A 94 43.90 21.42 21.49
CA ILE A 94 45.34 21.50 21.63
C ILE A 94 45.61 21.83 23.10
N VAL A 95 46.45 21.04 23.78
CA VAL A 95 46.97 21.40 25.11
C VAL A 95 48.30 22.10 24.86
N ALA A 96 48.33 23.41 25.11
CA ALA A 96 49.56 24.19 25.25
C ALA A 96 50.07 24.06 26.69
N ILE A 97 51.40 24.03 26.80
CA ILE A 97 52.20 23.84 28.01
C ILE A 97 52.55 25.20 28.64
N SER A 98 52.43 25.31 29.97
CA SER A 98 53.14 26.22 30.92
C SER A 98 52.46 26.04 32.29
N GLU A 99 53.04 25.97 33.49
CA GLU A 99 54.37 26.16 34.09
C GLU A 99 54.23 25.66 35.56
N SER A 100 55.20 24.93 36.14
CA SER A 100 56.11 25.37 37.21
C SER A 100 55.75 24.93 38.64
N LEU A 101 56.64 24.11 39.24
CA LEU A 101 57.31 24.33 40.52
C LEU A 101 58.51 23.37 40.64
#